data_AF-A0AA37HVE3-F1
#
_entry.id   AF-A0AA37HVE3-F1
#
_cell.length_a   1.000
_cell.length_b   1.000
_cell.length_c   1.000
_cell.angle_alpha   90.00
_cell.angle_beta   90.00
_cell.angle_gamma   90.00
#
_symmetry.space_group_name_H-M   'P 1'
#
loop_
_entity.id
_entity.type
_entity.pdbx_description
1 polymer ?
#
loop_
_entity_poly.entity_id
_entity_poly.type
_entity_poly.pdbx_seq_one_letter_code
_entity_poly.pdbx_strand_id
1 'polypeptide(L)'
;MQSRDDHHDAPRRGLSPLAAALTVGGVLLGCGLISRRYSPDPSHPDIRRWYKRLDKPSYKPPDPVVGAAWPVVNSLQSAGAYRLLRIPAGPERDVAVGLWLLCQALVTAYGKVAFGDKSLTGGVVTGTALVAASAAFIERAARIDGAAAALGVPHAAWSAFGDVLTEDLRERNPDLDGSEVPERYVRPG
;
A
#
# COMPACT_ATOMS: atom_id res chain seq x y z
N MET A 1 -31.63 36.76 34.48
CA MET A 1 -32.22 35.46 34.10
C MET A 1 -31.53 35.05 32.81
N GLN A 2 -30.34 34.45 32.93
CA GLN A 2 -29.46 34.13 31.81
C GLN A 2 -29.98 32.86 31.14
N SER A 3 -30.46 32.98 29.89
CA SER A 3 -30.76 31.83 29.04
C SER A 3 -29.47 31.03 28.87
N ARG A 4 -29.45 29.85 29.49
CA ARG A 4 -28.38 28.87 29.35
C ARG A 4 -28.70 28.15 28.05
N ASP A 5 -28.07 28.60 26.97
CA ASP A 5 -28.14 27.95 25.67
C ASP A 5 -27.50 26.56 25.81
N ASP A 6 -28.33 25.56 26.12
CA ASP A 6 -28.00 24.15 26.01
C ASP A 6 -27.84 23.85 24.51
N HIS A 7 -26.66 24.15 23.96
CA HIS A 7 -26.19 23.52 22.73
C HIS A 7 -26.06 22.02 23.01
N HIS A 8 -27.15 21.30 22.76
CA HIS A 8 -27.15 19.86 22.56
C HIS A 8 -26.29 19.60 21.32
N ASP A 9 -24.98 19.46 21.51
CA ASP A 9 -24.08 18.91 20.49
C ASP A 9 -24.62 17.52 20.16
N ALA A 10 -25.33 17.42 19.03
CA ALA A 10 -25.80 16.14 18.53
C ALA A 10 -24.60 15.17 18.48
N PRO A 11 -24.74 13.92 18.95
CA PRO A 11 -23.62 13.00 18.98
C PRO A 11 -23.04 12.89 17.58
N ARG A 12 -21.78 13.33 17.40
CA ARG A 12 -21.06 13.24 16.12
C ARG A 12 -21.08 11.77 15.70
N ARG A 13 -21.87 11.40 14.71
CA ARG A 13 -21.92 10.02 14.21
C ARG A 13 -20.81 9.82 13.19
N GLY A 14 -20.20 8.63 13.20
CA GLY A 14 -19.28 8.22 12.13
C GLY A 14 -20.02 8.04 10.79
N LEU A 15 -19.28 7.69 9.74
CA LEU A 15 -19.89 7.44 8.44
C LEU A 15 -20.90 6.28 8.50
N SER A 16 -21.94 6.37 7.66
CA SER A 16 -22.85 5.25 7.47
C SER A 16 -22.08 4.03 6.90
N PRO A 17 -22.55 2.80 7.14
CA PRO A 17 -21.90 1.59 6.61
C PRO A 17 -21.70 1.65 5.09
N LEU A 18 -22.69 2.18 4.34
CA LEU A 18 -22.58 2.31 2.89
C LEU A 18 -21.54 3.35 2.50
N ALA A 19 -21.53 4.53 3.14
CA ALA A 19 -20.55 5.58 2.84
C ALA A 19 -19.12 5.10 3.13
N ALA A 20 -18.89 4.45 4.28
CA ALA A 20 -17.59 3.88 4.62
C ALA A 20 -17.14 2.81 3.62
N ALA A 21 -18.05 1.93 3.19
CA ALA A 21 -17.76 0.90 2.19
C ALA A 21 -17.42 1.51 0.82
N LEU A 22 -18.15 2.54 0.38
CA LEU A 22 -17.89 3.25 -0.86
C LEU A 22 -16.54 3.99 -0.83
N THR A 23 -16.20 4.64 0.29
CA THR A 23 -14.90 5.30 0.45
C THR A 23 -13.77 4.29 0.34
N VAL A 24 -13.84 3.19 1.10
CA VAL A 24 -12.80 2.17 1.11
C VAL A 24 -12.70 1.46 -0.24
N GLY A 25 -13.84 1.06 -0.81
CA GLY A 25 -13.90 0.42 -2.13
C GLY A 25 -13.36 1.34 -3.23
N GLY A 26 -13.72 2.63 -3.21
CA GLY A 26 -13.24 3.61 -4.17
C GLY A 26 -11.72 3.80 -4.12
N VAL A 27 -11.15 3.90 -2.91
CA VAL A 27 -9.69 4.00 -2.72
C VAL A 27 -8.99 2.73 -3.18
N LEU A 28 -9.47 1.56 -2.79
CA LEU A 28 -8.90 0.26 -3.20
C LEU A 28 -8.90 0.10 -4.72
N LEU A 29 -10.04 0.37 -5.36
CA LEU A 29 -10.19 0.27 -6.81
C LEU A 29 -9.28 1.29 -7.51
N GLY A 30 -9.27 2.55 -7.06
CA GLY A 30 -8.44 3.60 -7.64
C GLY A 30 -6.95 3.26 -7.59
N CYS A 31 -6.44 2.95 -6.39
CA CYS A 31 -5.04 2.56 -6.19
C CYS A 31 -4.68 1.27 -6.93
N GLY A 32 -5.57 0.27 -6.94
CA GLY A 32 -5.37 -0.99 -7.64
C GLY A 32 -5.25 -0.81 -9.15
N LEU A 33 -6.10 0.04 -9.75
CA LEU A 33 -6.05 0.35 -11.18
C LEU A 33 -4.77 1.09 -11.57
N ILE A 34 -4.28 2.00 -10.72
CA ILE A 34 -3.01 2.69 -10.95
C ILE A 34 -1.84 1.70 -10.81
N SER A 35 -1.82 0.90 -9.75
CA SER A 35 -0.76 -0.09 -9.48
C SER A 35 -0.66 -1.14 -10.60
N ARG A 36 -1.79 -1.54 -11.19
CA ARG A 36 -1.83 -2.46 -12.33
C ARG A 36 -1.00 -1.95 -13.52
N ARG A 37 -0.91 -0.63 -13.74
CA ARG A 37 -0.15 -0.03 -14.86
C ARG A 37 1.36 -0.25 -14.78
N TYR A 38 1.85 -0.67 -13.62
CA TYR A 38 3.27 -0.87 -13.36
C TYR A 38 3.61 -2.33 -13.05
N SER A 39 2.64 -3.23 -13.16
CA SER A 39 2.83 -4.64 -12.83
C SER A 39 3.75 -5.33 -13.85
N PRO A 40 4.72 -6.15 -13.43
CA PRO A 40 5.65 -6.89 -14.31
C PRO A 40 4.98 -8.08 -15.00
N ASP A 41 3.85 -7.85 -15.66
CA ASP A 41 2.98 -8.85 -16.28
C ASP A 41 3.00 -8.73 -17.82
N PRO A 42 2.31 -9.63 -18.56
CA PRO A 42 2.29 -9.58 -20.03
C PRO A 42 1.71 -8.29 -20.63
N SER A 43 0.92 -7.52 -19.88
CA SER A 43 0.38 -6.23 -20.33
C SER A 43 1.44 -5.13 -20.37
N HIS A 44 2.58 -5.31 -19.68
CA HIS A 44 3.68 -4.34 -19.63
C HIS A 44 5.00 -5.01 -20.03
N PRO A 45 5.22 -5.29 -21.32
CA PRO A 45 6.31 -6.16 -21.80
C PRO A 45 7.70 -5.63 -21.45
N ASP A 46 7.91 -4.31 -21.41
CA ASP A 46 9.19 -3.71 -21.01
C ASP A 46 9.53 -3.94 -19.55
N ILE A 47 8.57 -3.67 -18.66
CA ILE A 47 8.70 -3.91 -17.21
C ILE A 47 8.96 -5.40 -16.99
N ARG A 48 8.17 -6.27 -17.63
CA ARG A 48 8.33 -7.72 -17.52
C ARG A 48 9.69 -8.21 -18.02
N ARG A 49 10.21 -7.66 -19.12
CA ARG A 49 11.56 -8.00 -19.64
C ARG A 49 12.65 -7.62 -18.65
N TRP A 50 12.60 -6.40 -18.11
CA TRP A 50 13.54 -5.96 -17.08
C TRP A 50 13.43 -6.84 -15.84
N TYR A 51 12.22 -7.05 -15.32
CA TYR A 51 11.98 -7.83 -14.11
C TYR A 51 12.49 -9.26 -14.24
N LYS A 52 12.35 -9.89 -15.42
CA LYS A 52 12.86 -11.24 -15.67
C LYS A 52 14.39 -11.35 -15.62
N ARG A 53 15.13 -10.28 -15.91
CA ARG A 53 16.59 -10.29 -15.87
C ARG A 53 17.17 -10.18 -14.46
N LEU A 54 16.39 -9.68 -13.50
CA LEU A 54 16.85 -9.59 -12.11
C LEU A 54 17.22 -10.98 -11.59
N ASP A 55 18.41 -11.11 -11.02
CA ASP A 55 18.76 -12.22 -10.14
C ASP A 55 17.91 -12.11 -8.86
N LYS A 56 17.10 -13.13 -8.60
CA LYS A 56 16.11 -13.14 -7.52
C LYS A 56 16.57 -14.12 -6.44
N PRO A 57 16.47 -13.76 -5.15
CA PRO A 57 16.80 -14.68 -4.08
C PRO A 57 15.86 -15.90 -4.09
N SER A 58 16.36 -17.04 -3.62
CA SER A 58 15.66 -18.33 -3.65
C SER A 58 14.37 -18.36 -2.80
N TYR A 59 14.26 -17.50 -1.79
CA TYR A 59 13.09 -17.41 -0.92
C TYR A 59 11.95 -16.58 -1.53
N LYS A 60 12.17 -15.93 -2.69
CA LYS A 60 11.13 -15.16 -3.36
C LYS A 60 9.99 -16.10 -3.81
N PRO A 61 8.72 -15.83 -3.41
CA PRO A 61 7.59 -16.60 -3.90
C PRO A 61 7.41 -16.49 -5.42
N PRO A 62 6.72 -17.45 -6.04
CA PRO A 62 6.30 -17.34 -7.44
C PRO A 62 5.48 -16.07 -7.71
N ASP A 63 5.64 -15.46 -8.89
CA ASP A 63 4.97 -14.20 -9.27
C ASP A 63 3.44 -14.19 -9.05
N PRO A 64 2.69 -15.27 -9.35
CA PRO A 64 1.25 -15.28 -9.08
C PRO A 64 0.91 -15.18 -7.59
N VAL A 65 1.74 -15.73 -6.71
CA VAL A 65 1.55 -15.64 -5.25
C VAL A 65 1.75 -14.20 -4.80
N VAL A 66 2.80 -13.54 -5.30
CA VAL A 66 3.05 -12.12 -5.01
C VAL A 66 1.88 -11.25 -5.49
N GLY A 67 1.38 -11.49 -6.70
CA GLY A 67 0.24 -10.78 -7.25
C GLY A 67 -1.06 -11.00 -6.48
N ALA A 68 -1.31 -12.21 -5.96
CA ALA A 68 -2.51 -12.54 -5.21
C ALA A 68 -2.49 -12.02 -3.76
N ALA A 69 -1.31 -11.91 -3.15
CA ALA A 69 -1.17 -11.45 -1.77
C ALA A 69 -1.58 -9.98 -1.60
N TRP A 70 -1.23 -9.11 -2.54
CA TRP A 70 -1.50 -7.67 -2.45
C TRP A 70 -3.00 -7.32 -2.33
N PRO A 71 -3.90 -7.80 -3.20
CA PRO A 71 -5.34 -7.57 -3.04
C PRO A 71 -5.86 -8.03 -1.68
N VAL A 72 -5.38 -9.17 -1.17
CA VAL A 72 -5.82 -9.72 0.12
C VAL A 72 -5.39 -8.82 1.28
N VAL A 73 -4.10 -8.49 1.38
CA VAL A 73 -3.60 -7.69 2.51
C VAL A 73 -4.11 -6.25 2.48
N ASN A 74 -4.25 -5.65 1.29
CA ASN A 74 -4.84 -4.33 1.12
C ASN A 74 -6.31 -4.35 1.55
N SER A 75 -7.06 -5.39 1.17
CA SER A 75 -8.47 -5.54 1.56
C SER A 75 -8.64 -5.72 3.07
N LEU A 76 -7.74 -6.46 3.73
CA LEU A 76 -7.74 -6.60 5.19
C LEU A 76 -7.48 -5.26 5.88
N GLN A 77 -6.40 -4.55 5.53
CA GLN A 77 -6.11 -3.24 6.12
C GLN A 77 -7.25 -2.24 5.88
N SER A 78 -7.82 -2.24 4.67
CA SER A 78 -9.00 -1.46 4.31
C SER A 78 -10.27 -1.84 5.07
N ALA A 79 -10.46 -3.11 5.42
CA ALA A 79 -11.53 -3.52 6.33
C ALA A 79 -11.30 -2.94 7.74
N GLY A 80 -10.05 -2.79 8.18
CA GLY A 80 -9.71 -2.02 9.38
C GLY A 80 -10.10 -0.55 9.26
N ALA A 81 -9.75 0.10 8.15
CA ALA A 81 -10.13 1.49 7.88
C ALA A 81 -11.65 1.69 7.80
N TYR A 82 -12.38 0.73 7.21
CA TYR A 82 -13.85 0.71 7.20
C TYR A 82 -14.44 0.77 8.61
N ARG A 83 -13.86 0.03 9.56
CA ARG A 83 -14.30 0.07 10.98
C ARG A 83 -14.04 1.44 11.58
N LEU A 84 -12.85 2.00 11.38
CA LEU A 84 -12.47 3.31 11.90
C LEU A 84 -13.33 4.46 11.34
N LEU A 85 -13.68 4.42 10.06
CA LEU A 85 -14.54 5.43 9.41
C LEU A 85 -15.97 5.48 9.99
N ARG A 86 -16.44 4.38 10.55
CA ARG A 86 -17.75 4.27 11.20
C ARG A 86 -17.76 4.77 12.65
N ILE A 87 -16.58 5.05 13.21
CA ILE A 87 -16.42 5.69 14.51
C ILE A 87 -16.54 7.21 14.31
N PRO A 88 -17.13 7.96 15.26
CA PRO A 88 -17.15 9.42 15.26
C PRO A 88 -15.80 10.03 14.88
N ALA A 89 -15.82 11.13 14.12
CA ALA A 89 -14.60 11.86 13.79
C ALA A 89 -13.94 12.40 15.06
N GLY A 90 -12.61 12.31 15.10
CA GLY A 90 -11.81 12.70 16.24
C GLY A 90 -10.33 12.57 15.90
N PRO A 91 -9.44 13.29 16.62
CA PRO A 91 -8.04 13.43 16.23
C PRO A 91 -7.33 12.09 16.01
N GLU A 92 -7.48 11.13 16.92
CA GLU A 92 -6.81 9.83 16.79
C GLU A 92 -7.34 9.02 15.61
N ARG A 93 -8.66 9.03 15.40
CA ARG A 93 -9.31 8.34 14.29
C ARG A 93 -8.90 8.92 12.95
N ASP A 94 -8.86 10.25 12.84
CA ASP A 94 -8.53 10.93 11.59
C ASP A 94 -7.06 10.74 11.23
N VAL A 95 -6.15 10.69 12.22
CA VAL A 95 -4.75 10.29 12.01
C VAL A 95 -4.67 8.85 11.52
N ALA A 96 -5.38 7.90 12.13
CA ALA A 96 -5.36 6.50 11.70
C ALA A 96 -5.89 6.34 10.26
N VAL A 97 -6.99 7.02 9.90
CA VAL A 97 -7.53 7.03 8.53
C VAL A 97 -6.55 7.69 7.56
N GLY A 98 -5.90 8.79 7.94
CA GLY A 98 -4.86 9.44 7.14
C GLY A 98 -3.66 8.53 6.87
N LEU A 99 -3.22 7.77 7.88
CA LEU A 99 -2.15 6.77 7.74
C LEU A 99 -2.54 5.62 6.81
N TRP A 100 -3.79 5.16 6.87
CA TRP A 100 -4.30 4.19 5.88
C TRP A 100 -4.26 4.75 4.46
N LEU A 101 -4.75 5.99 4.24
CA LEU A 101 -4.67 6.64 2.92
C LEU A 101 -3.22 6.79 2.45
N LEU A 102 -2.29 7.12 3.36
CA LEU A 102 -0.87 7.18 3.07
C LEU A 102 -0.32 5.80 2.67
N CYS A 103 -0.71 4.72 3.34
CA CYS A 103 -0.33 3.36 2.94
C CYS A 103 -0.79 3.04 1.51
N GLN A 104 -2.04 3.37 1.18
CA GLN A 104 -2.60 3.17 -0.17
C GLN A 104 -1.87 4.00 -1.25
N ALA A 105 -1.45 5.22 -0.90
CA ALA A 105 -0.63 6.04 -1.78
C ALA A 105 0.78 5.46 -1.96
N LEU A 106 1.42 5.04 -0.86
CA LEU A 106 2.78 4.50 -0.87
C LEU A 106 2.86 3.15 -1.59
N VAL A 107 1.91 2.23 -1.43
CA VAL A 107 1.90 0.97 -2.19
C VAL A 107 1.76 1.22 -3.70
N THR A 108 0.98 2.24 -4.08
CA THR A 108 0.82 2.65 -5.47
C THR A 108 2.11 3.29 -6.00
N ALA A 109 2.73 4.17 -5.21
CA ALA A 109 4.00 4.82 -5.54
C ALA A 109 5.14 3.79 -5.66
N TYR A 110 5.21 2.82 -4.75
CA TYR A 110 6.16 1.71 -4.80
C TYR A 110 6.05 0.95 -6.13
N GLY A 111 4.83 0.60 -6.55
CA GLY A 111 4.60 -0.04 -7.85
C GLY A 111 5.19 0.74 -9.02
N LYS A 112 4.92 2.06 -9.05
CA LYS A 112 5.49 2.97 -10.06
C LYS A 112 7.02 3.03 -9.98
N VAL A 113 7.58 3.28 -8.81
CA VAL A 113 9.02 3.57 -8.64
C VAL A 113 9.84 2.29 -8.83
N ALA A 114 9.48 1.20 -8.15
CA ALA A 114 10.25 -0.05 -8.17
C ALA A 114 10.20 -0.72 -9.55
N PHE A 115 9.03 -0.74 -10.21
CA PHE A 115 8.84 -1.48 -11.45
C PHE A 115 8.71 -0.59 -12.69
N GLY A 116 7.93 0.49 -12.59
CA GLY A 116 7.74 1.43 -13.71
C GLY A 116 9.01 2.19 -14.04
N ASP A 117 9.58 2.85 -13.03
CA ASP A 117 10.84 3.60 -13.14
C ASP A 117 12.07 2.68 -13.01
N LYS A 118 11.85 1.39 -12.74
CA LYS A 118 12.89 0.34 -12.62
C LYS A 118 13.95 0.69 -11.57
N SER A 119 13.58 1.46 -10.54
CA SER A 119 14.49 1.88 -9.47
C SER A 119 14.29 1.02 -8.24
N LEU A 120 15.23 0.11 -8.00
CA LEU A 120 15.26 -0.72 -6.80
C LEU A 120 15.58 0.12 -5.57
N THR A 121 16.52 1.07 -5.66
CA THR A 121 16.78 2.04 -4.57
C THR A 121 15.54 2.84 -4.21
N GLY A 122 14.82 3.38 -5.19
CA GLY A 122 13.55 4.07 -4.95
C GLY A 122 12.47 3.13 -4.40
N GLY A 123 12.49 1.86 -4.83
CA GLY A 123 11.65 0.79 -4.30
C GLY A 123 11.86 0.57 -2.80
N VAL A 124 13.12 0.49 -2.34
CA VAL A 124 13.45 0.34 -0.91
C VAL A 124 13.00 1.57 -0.12
N VAL A 125 13.29 2.78 -0.60
CA VAL A 125 12.86 4.01 0.10
C VAL A 125 11.33 4.06 0.26
N THR A 126 10.59 3.75 -0.80
CA THR A 126 9.12 3.74 -0.77
C THR A 126 8.55 2.56 0.03
N GLY A 127 9.21 1.40 0.00
CA GLY A 127 8.87 0.20 0.77
C GLY A 127 9.07 0.43 2.27
N THR A 128 10.23 0.93 2.69
CA THR A 128 10.51 1.29 4.08
C THR A 128 9.51 2.32 4.61
N ALA A 129 9.17 3.33 3.80
CA ALA A 129 8.14 4.31 4.16
C ALA A 129 6.75 3.65 4.32
N LEU A 130 6.39 2.70 3.46
CA LEU A 130 5.13 1.94 3.54
C LEU A 130 5.08 1.09 4.82
N VAL A 131 6.18 0.46 5.19
CA VAL A 131 6.31 -0.32 6.44
C VAL A 131 6.09 0.58 7.65
N ALA A 132 6.78 1.72 7.69
CA ALA A 132 6.63 2.69 8.78
C ALA A 132 5.20 3.24 8.89
N ALA A 133 4.58 3.61 7.76
CA ALA A 133 3.20 4.07 7.72
C ALA A 133 2.22 2.98 8.18
N SER A 134 2.45 1.72 7.78
CA SER A 134 1.62 0.58 8.19
C SER A 134 1.74 0.29 9.69
N ALA A 135 2.95 0.36 10.25
CA ALA A 135 3.17 0.22 11.68
C ALA A 135 2.49 1.34 12.48
N ALA A 136 2.61 2.59 12.01
CA ALA A 136 1.92 3.72 12.61
C ALA A 136 0.39 3.57 12.52
N PHE A 137 -0.15 3.09 11.39
CA PHE A 137 -1.58 2.78 11.28
C PHE A 137 -2.02 1.80 12.35
N ILE A 138 -1.29 0.69 12.54
CA ILE A 138 -1.60 -0.34 13.55
C ILE A 138 -1.55 0.25 14.96
N GLU A 139 -0.51 1.02 15.29
CA GLU A 139 -0.35 1.69 16.59
C GLU A 139 -1.56 2.59 16.91
N ARG A 140 -1.99 3.40 15.94
CA ARG A 140 -3.11 4.33 16.13
C ARG A 140 -4.45 3.62 16.14
N ALA A 141 -4.63 2.63 15.27
CA ALA A 141 -5.83 1.80 15.26
C ALA A 141 -5.98 1.04 16.59
N ALA A 142 -4.89 0.56 17.21
CA ALA A 142 -4.95 -0.23 18.44
C ALA A 142 -5.52 0.55 19.64
N ARG A 143 -5.39 1.88 19.63
CA ARG A 143 -5.96 2.77 20.67
C ARG A 143 -7.46 2.97 20.53
N ILE A 144 -8.01 2.66 19.35
CA ILE A 144 -9.40 2.97 18.98
C ILE A 144 -10.21 1.68 18.83
N ASP A 145 -9.68 0.72 18.07
CA ASP A 145 -10.32 -0.55 17.72
C ASP A 145 -9.25 -1.62 17.49
N GLY A 146 -9.10 -2.54 18.45
CA GLY A 146 -8.11 -3.62 18.38
C GLY A 146 -8.28 -4.56 17.18
N ALA A 147 -9.50 -4.73 16.67
CA ALA A 147 -9.72 -5.53 15.47
C ALA A 147 -9.28 -4.78 14.20
N ALA A 148 -9.45 -3.45 14.15
CA ALA A 148 -8.91 -2.64 13.06
C ALA A 148 -7.37 -2.71 13.00
N ALA A 149 -6.71 -2.68 14.16
CA ALA A 149 -5.27 -2.89 14.26
C ALA A 149 -4.85 -4.29 13.79
N ALA A 150 -5.51 -5.34 14.27
CA ALA A 150 -5.21 -6.72 13.88
C ALA A 150 -5.33 -6.94 12.36
N LEU A 151 -6.33 -6.32 11.72
CA LEU A 151 -6.52 -6.37 10.27
C LEU A 151 -5.40 -5.66 9.48
N GLY A 152 -4.68 -4.72 10.10
CA GLY A 152 -3.52 -4.07 9.50
C GLY A 152 -2.23 -4.89 9.58
N VAL A 153 -2.12 -5.85 10.50
CA VAL A 153 -0.90 -6.64 10.72
C VAL A 153 -0.46 -7.42 9.48
N PRO A 154 -1.34 -8.13 8.75
CA PRO A 154 -0.94 -8.84 7.52
C PRO A 154 -0.35 -7.90 6.45
N HIS A 155 -0.88 -6.69 6.33
CA HIS A 155 -0.36 -5.69 5.39
C HIS A 155 1.04 -5.21 5.78
N ALA A 156 1.27 -4.90 7.06
CA ALA A 156 2.59 -4.49 7.54
C ALA A 156 3.63 -5.62 7.36
N ALA A 157 3.27 -6.86 7.70
CA ALA A 157 4.15 -8.01 7.56
C ALA A 157 4.50 -8.28 6.08
N TRP A 158 3.52 -8.25 5.18
CA TRP A 158 3.75 -8.42 3.75
C TRP A 158 4.59 -7.28 3.15
N SER A 159 4.34 -6.04 3.58
CA SER A 159 5.13 -4.88 3.15
C SER A 159 6.58 -4.99 3.61
N ALA A 160 6.84 -5.41 4.84
CA ALA A 160 8.19 -5.60 5.36
C ALA A 160 8.93 -6.72 4.62
N PHE A 161 8.25 -7.83 4.34
CA PHE A 161 8.79 -8.88 3.48
C PHE A 161 9.14 -8.36 2.08
N GLY A 162 8.24 -7.58 1.48
CA GLY A 162 8.47 -6.97 0.17
C GLY A 162 9.65 -6.00 0.16
N ASP A 163 9.83 -5.22 1.22
CA ASP A 163 10.94 -4.27 1.38
C ASP A 163 12.29 -5.00 1.46
N VAL A 164 12.39 -6.02 2.33
CA VAL A 164 13.58 -6.89 2.43
C VAL A 164 13.89 -7.56 1.10
N LEU A 165 12.88 -8.09 0.42
CA LEU A 165 13.06 -8.68 -0.91
C LEU A 165 13.58 -7.64 -1.92
N THR A 166 13.12 -6.39 -1.85
CA THR A 166 13.54 -5.32 -2.76
C THR A 166 14.97 -4.89 -2.49
N GLU A 167 15.36 -4.86 -1.21
CA GLU A 167 16.74 -4.60 -0.80
C GLU A 167 17.68 -5.69 -1.32
N ASP A 168 17.33 -6.97 -1.15
CA ASP A 168 18.09 -8.09 -1.72
C ASP A 168 18.20 -7.99 -3.25
N LEU A 169 17.12 -7.57 -3.93
CA LEU A 169 17.15 -7.34 -5.37
C LEU A 169 18.10 -6.20 -5.72
N ARG A 170 18.11 -5.10 -4.95
CA ARG A 170 19.01 -3.95 -5.16
C ARG A 170 20.47 -4.39 -5.05
N GLU A 171 20.80 -5.15 -4.01
CA GLU A 171 22.17 -5.62 -3.77
C GLU A 171 22.66 -6.61 -4.83
N ARG A 172 21.79 -7.51 -5.28
CA ARG A 172 22.12 -8.51 -6.32
C ARG A 172 22.22 -7.92 -7.72
N ASN A 173 21.58 -6.78 -7.97
CA ASN A 173 21.39 -6.23 -9.31
C ASN A 173 21.79 -4.74 -9.43
N PRO A 174 23.00 -4.34 -9.01
CA PRO A 174 23.41 -2.93 -9.02
C PRO A 174 23.36 -2.30 -10.43
N ASP A 175 23.69 -3.08 -11.47
CA ASP A 175 23.70 -2.59 -12.86
C ASP A 175 22.29 -2.41 -13.45
N LEU A 176 21.25 -2.94 -12.80
CA LEU A 176 19.87 -2.89 -13.29
C LEU A 176 19.02 -1.83 -12.58
N ASP A 177 19.51 -1.23 -11.48
CA ASP A 177 18.82 -0.21 -10.72
C ASP A 177 18.82 1.15 -11.44
N GLY A 178 17.62 1.67 -11.75
CA GLY A 178 17.46 2.92 -12.50
C GLY A 178 17.89 2.83 -13.96
N SER A 179 18.18 1.63 -14.46
CA SER A 179 18.59 1.40 -15.84
C SER A 179 17.38 1.28 -16.78
N GLU A 180 17.42 1.95 -17.93
CA GLU A 180 16.61 1.54 -19.07
C GLU A 180 17.16 0.23 -19.65
N VAL A 181 16.30 -0.57 -20.30
CA VAL A 181 16.78 -1.75 -21.03
C VAL A 181 17.70 -1.23 -22.14
N PRO A 182 18.99 -1.60 -22.18
CA PRO A 182 19.89 -1.02 -23.18
C PRO A 182 19.42 -1.37 -24.59
N GLU A 183 19.41 -0.39 -25.51
CA GLU A 183 18.97 -0.54 -26.91
C GLU A 183 19.57 -1.76 -27.61
N ARG A 184 20.78 -2.18 -27.21
CA ARG A 184 21.47 -3.37 -27.75
C ARG A 184 20.72 -4.71 -27.60
N TYR A 185 19.61 -4.75 -26.85
CA TYR A 185 18.75 -5.92 -26.71
C TYR A 185 17.37 -5.77 -27.39
N VAL A 186 17.11 -4.62 -28.02
CA VAL A 186 15.99 -4.46 -28.96
C VAL A 186 16.46 -5.05 -30.28
N ARG A 187 16.12 -6.32 -30.56
CA ARG A 187 16.38 -6.87 -31.90
C ARG A 187 15.62 -6.02 -32.92
N PRO A 188 16.26 -5.54 -34.00
CA PRO A 188 15.53 -5.04 -35.15
C PRO A 188 14.64 -6.17 -35.68
N GLY A 189 13.37 -5.88 -35.91
CA GLY A 189 12.46 -6.76 -36.65
C GLY A 189 12.82 -6.82 -38.14
#